data_AF-A0A9E3VD83-F1
#
_entry.id   AF-A0A9E3VD83-F1
#
_cell.length_a   1.000
_cell.length_b   1.000
_cell.length_c   1.000
_cell.angle_alpha   90.00
_cell.angle_beta   90.00
_cell.angle_gamma   90.00
#
_symmetry.space_group_name_H-M   'P 1'
#
loop_
_entity.id
_entity.type
_entity.pdbx_description
1 polymer ?
#
loop_
_entity_poly.entity_id
_entity_poly.type
_entity_poly.pdbx_seq_one_letter_code
_entity_poly.pdbx_strand_id
1 'polypeptide(L)'
;MPTTSLRLALVAAAFALFGAACQCNPSKQCTSSTDCSGGGVCLDGYCVTDDGTGGGSGGGTGGGTGGSAGGGTGGSAGGGTGGSAGGGTGGGAGGGTGTPTLTVKVDLSDAGAAGHVVISGLGRCDAGTCSFPVTAGASFTVTAVEEGAGNGFAGWAGPCAGIGRTCGFSVPDAGLTVTAGFDRVNFIFVTSGTVTGGTLLGLNGADTVCQNHAADAGLPGTYRALLSTTLSNAVNRLPDAGGWMRPDLLPVAADRVHLISDGIWYQPRLTESGGTPGTPNSVATGTLLDGGLAATTCTDYAVNTGNVTVGNSTQGALSWITNNATSCGSSVRLYCVGVDRAGSPALDVPQNRRLAFVSNTVALPDIGVAGFDGICANEASDAGLGGTFVALISTDAGAPAARLNNGVVWTRTDGVKLTTAGPAFLSNGEWLAPLVLNARGDVLKGDFTTWTGASAIGTAAGNCQLWSVSDAGTGASGLSTSIQSGGVTQGAFGSLTKNCGEAHRVYCAQP
;
A
#
# COMPACT_ATOMS: atom_id res chain seq x y z
N MET A 1 23.49 -64.89 -23.19
CA MET A 1 22.22 -64.89 -23.94
C MET A 1 21.09 -64.59 -22.95
N PRO A 2 20.29 -63.54 -23.19
CA PRO A 2 19.25 -63.04 -22.29
C PRO A 2 17.86 -63.62 -22.63
N THR A 3 16.94 -63.63 -21.66
CA THR A 3 15.49 -63.50 -21.93
C THR A 3 14.80 -62.76 -20.77
N THR A 4 14.74 -61.44 -20.91
CA THR A 4 13.79 -60.54 -20.29
C THR A 4 12.43 -60.64 -21.01
N SER A 5 11.38 -60.14 -20.35
CA SER A 5 10.07 -59.72 -20.91
C SER A 5 8.90 -60.68 -20.80
N LEU A 6 8.22 -60.68 -19.64
CA LEU A 6 6.77 -60.95 -19.60
C LEU A 6 6.09 -60.39 -18.33
N ARG A 7 6.34 -59.12 -17.95
CA ARG A 7 5.52 -58.40 -16.94
C ARG A 7 5.30 -56.91 -17.27
N LEU A 8 5.43 -56.53 -18.54
CA LEU A 8 5.23 -55.15 -19.03
C LEU A 8 4.08 -55.02 -20.03
N ALA A 9 3.09 -55.93 -20.01
CA ALA A 9 2.01 -55.97 -20.99
C ALA A 9 0.61 -55.67 -20.42
N LEU A 10 0.48 -55.31 -19.12
CA LEU A 10 -0.84 -55.00 -18.53
C LEU A 10 -1.05 -53.53 -18.12
N VAL A 11 -0.07 -52.64 -18.34
CA VAL A 11 -0.20 -51.21 -17.97
C VAL A 11 -0.44 -50.30 -19.20
N ALA A 12 -0.37 -50.84 -20.42
CA ALA A 12 -0.51 -50.07 -21.66
C ALA A 12 -1.95 -50.01 -22.23
N ALA A 13 -2.96 -50.57 -21.57
CA ALA A 13 -4.33 -50.67 -22.12
C ALA A 13 -5.40 -49.85 -21.36
N ALA A 14 -5.01 -48.91 -20.51
CA ALA A 14 -5.93 -47.98 -19.83
C ALA A 14 -5.68 -46.49 -20.16
N PHE A 15 -4.81 -46.20 -21.14
CA PHE A 15 -4.41 -44.83 -21.52
C PHE A 15 -4.79 -44.46 -22.96
N ALA A 16 -5.93 -44.97 -23.44
CA ALA A 16 -6.40 -44.66 -24.80
C ALA A 16 -7.94 -44.61 -24.87
N LEU A 17 -8.59 -43.78 -24.05
CA LEU A 17 -10.02 -43.43 -24.23
C LEU A 17 -10.47 -42.23 -23.38
N PHE A 18 -9.73 -41.11 -23.38
CA PHE A 18 -10.28 -39.79 -23.04
C PHE A 18 -9.47 -38.71 -23.75
N GLY A 19 -9.81 -38.46 -25.01
CA GLY A 19 -9.19 -37.44 -25.85
C GLY A 19 -10.25 -36.77 -26.72
N ALA A 20 -11.05 -35.89 -26.13
CA ALA A 20 -11.83 -34.86 -26.82
C ALA A 20 -12.51 -33.93 -25.80
N ALA A 21 -11.81 -32.88 -25.36
CA ALA A 21 -12.32 -31.51 -25.11
C ALA A 21 -11.35 -30.73 -24.21
N CYS A 22 -11.07 -29.48 -24.63
CA CYS A 22 -10.20 -28.46 -24.01
C CYS A 22 -8.68 -28.70 -24.04
N GLN A 23 -8.08 -28.45 -25.21
CA GLN A 23 -6.69 -28.01 -25.29
C GLN A 23 -6.62 -26.52 -24.89
N CYS A 24 -6.23 -26.22 -23.65
CA CYS A 24 -5.64 -24.92 -23.35
C CYS A 24 -4.25 -24.88 -23.98
N ASN A 25 -4.09 -24.06 -25.02
CA ASN A 25 -2.84 -23.91 -25.76
C ASN A 25 -1.78 -23.31 -24.81
N PRO A 26 -0.57 -23.90 -24.66
CA PRO A 26 0.50 -23.24 -23.93
C PRO A 26 0.84 -21.93 -24.65
N SER A 27 0.66 -20.80 -23.97
CA SER A 27 0.89 -19.46 -24.52
C SER A 27 2.30 -19.37 -25.07
N LYS A 28 2.41 -19.17 -26.38
CA LYS A 28 3.68 -19.01 -27.09
C LYS A 28 4.33 -17.72 -26.59
N GLN A 29 5.59 -17.81 -26.16
CA GLN A 29 6.36 -16.63 -25.76
C GLN A 29 6.58 -15.70 -26.97
N CYS A 30 6.56 -14.39 -26.72
CA CYS A 30 6.73 -13.36 -27.74
C CYS A 30 7.63 -12.22 -27.23
N THR A 31 8.24 -11.49 -28.16
CA THR A 31 8.97 -10.25 -27.88
C THR A 31 8.29 -9.02 -28.49
N SER A 32 7.37 -9.25 -29.42
CA SER A 32 6.54 -8.23 -30.06
C SER A 32 5.22 -8.85 -30.56
N SER A 33 4.20 -8.02 -30.78
CA SER A 33 2.88 -8.48 -31.23
C SER A 33 2.87 -9.11 -32.63
N THR A 34 3.92 -8.94 -33.44
CA THR A 34 4.07 -9.63 -34.73
C THR A 34 4.46 -11.10 -34.57
N ASP A 35 4.96 -11.50 -33.40
CA ASP A 35 5.29 -12.90 -33.08
C ASP A 35 4.04 -13.74 -32.79
N CYS A 36 2.89 -13.06 -32.63
CA CYS A 36 1.60 -13.64 -32.27
C CYS A 36 0.72 -13.87 -33.51
N SER A 37 0.46 -15.14 -33.81
CA SER A 37 -0.46 -15.55 -34.87
C SER A 37 -1.92 -15.22 -34.51
N GLY A 38 -2.76 -14.89 -35.50
CA GLY A 38 -4.21 -14.75 -35.31
C GLY A 38 -4.66 -13.39 -34.74
N GLY A 39 -3.84 -12.34 -34.85
CA GLY A 39 -4.19 -11.00 -34.37
C GLY A 39 -4.01 -10.80 -32.86
N GLY A 40 -3.32 -11.73 -32.18
CA GLY A 40 -2.97 -11.59 -30.78
C GLY A 40 -1.96 -10.47 -30.52
N VAL A 41 -1.96 -9.94 -29.30
CA VAL A 41 -1.02 -8.91 -28.83
C VAL A 41 -0.02 -9.56 -27.89
N CYS A 42 1.24 -9.14 -27.97
CA CYS A 42 2.26 -9.58 -27.03
C CYS A 42 2.16 -8.77 -25.74
N LEU A 43 1.81 -9.42 -24.64
CA LEU A 43 1.73 -8.81 -23.31
C LEU A 43 2.65 -9.59 -22.37
N ASP A 44 3.60 -8.90 -21.73
CA ASP A 44 4.55 -9.44 -20.76
C ASP A 44 5.25 -10.73 -21.20
N GLY A 45 5.60 -10.81 -22.48
CA GLY A 45 6.33 -11.92 -23.06
C GLY A 45 5.47 -13.10 -23.52
N TYR A 46 4.14 -12.97 -23.53
CA TYR A 46 3.21 -14.02 -23.96
C TYR A 46 2.14 -13.50 -24.92
N CYS A 47 1.80 -14.32 -25.93
CA CYS A 47 0.74 -13.98 -26.88
C CYS A 47 -0.65 -14.17 -26.25
N VAL A 48 -1.46 -13.11 -26.26
CA VAL A 48 -2.85 -13.12 -25.80
C VAL A 48 -3.76 -12.88 -27.00
N THR A 49 -4.75 -13.75 -27.22
CA THR A 49 -5.79 -13.57 -28.23
C THR A 49 -7.10 -13.27 -27.54
N ASP A 50 -7.74 -12.17 -27.91
CA ASP A 50 -9.06 -11.77 -27.40
C ASP A 50 -10.09 -12.79 -27.92
N ASP A 51 -10.44 -13.77 -27.09
CA ASP A 51 -11.51 -14.71 -27.34
C ASP A 51 -12.85 -14.01 -27.10
N GLY A 52 -13.26 -13.26 -28.13
CA GLY A 52 -14.40 -12.36 -28.10
C GLY A 52 -15.68 -12.97 -27.53
N THR A 53 -16.12 -12.45 -26.39
CA THR A 53 -17.52 -12.34 -25.99
C THR A 53 -17.74 -11.06 -25.19
N GLY A 54 -18.34 -10.04 -25.83
CA GLY A 54 -18.67 -8.78 -25.18
C GLY A 54 -19.22 -7.69 -26.11
N GLY A 55 -20.05 -8.04 -27.10
CA GLY A 55 -20.69 -7.08 -27.98
C GLY A 55 -22.02 -6.56 -27.43
N GLY A 56 -22.00 -5.40 -26.78
CA GLY A 56 -23.19 -4.59 -26.49
C GLY A 56 -23.20 -3.33 -27.36
N SER A 57 -24.03 -3.35 -28.40
CA SER A 57 -24.17 -2.29 -29.41
C SER A 57 -24.96 -1.09 -28.88
N GLY A 58 -24.49 0.13 -29.15
CA GLY A 58 -25.33 1.32 -29.04
C GLY A 58 -24.64 2.63 -29.44
N GLY A 59 -25.08 3.20 -30.57
CA GLY A 59 -25.05 4.65 -30.80
C GLY A 59 -23.94 5.16 -31.72
N GLY A 60 -24.28 5.36 -33.00
CA GLY A 60 -23.39 5.96 -33.99
C GLY A 60 -23.37 7.49 -34.01
N THR A 61 -22.45 8.02 -34.81
CA THR A 61 -22.50 9.24 -35.65
C THR A 61 -21.17 9.22 -36.42
N GLY A 62 -21.16 9.14 -37.74
CA GLY A 62 -21.52 10.23 -38.63
C GLY A 62 -20.24 10.89 -39.13
N GLY A 63 -19.60 10.29 -40.15
CA GLY A 63 -18.42 10.84 -40.81
C GLY A 63 -18.74 12.03 -41.71
N GLY A 64 -17.74 12.89 -41.91
CA GLY A 64 -17.81 14.02 -42.83
C GLY A 64 -16.50 14.82 -42.84
N THR A 65 -15.50 14.32 -43.57
CA THR A 65 -14.33 15.09 -43.99
C THR A 65 -14.62 15.82 -45.31
N GLY A 66 -14.12 17.06 -45.43
CA GLY A 66 -13.76 17.66 -46.72
C GLY A 66 -14.19 19.12 -46.90
N GLY A 67 -13.27 19.97 -47.39
CA GLY A 67 -13.63 21.22 -48.07
C GLY A 67 -12.67 22.38 -47.86
N SER A 68 -11.82 22.60 -48.86
CA SER A 68 -10.74 23.60 -48.92
C SER A 68 -11.17 25.05 -49.21
N ALA A 69 -10.25 25.94 -48.85
CA ALA A 69 -9.88 27.26 -49.36
C ALA A 69 -10.47 27.85 -50.67
N GLY A 70 -10.58 29.19 -50.66
CA GLY A 70 -10.69 30.13 -51.79
C GLY A 70 -11.57 31.33 -51.37
N GLY A 71 -11.12 32.59 -51.27
CA GLY A 71 -10.31 33.37 -52.19
C GLY A 71 -11.22 34.39 -52.88
N GLY A 72 -11.13 35.68 -52.55
CA GLY A 72 -11.97 36.71 -53.17
C GLY A 72 -11.76 38.12 -52.60
N THR A 73 -10.85 38.86 -53.23
CA THR A 73 -10.56 40.28 -53.02
C THR A 73 -11.58 41.20 -53.69
N GLY A 74 -11.81 42.38 -53.10
CA GLY A 74 -11.96 43.63 -53.86
C GLY A 74 -13.27 44.40 -53.65
N GLY A 75 -13.12 45.68 -53.27
CA GLY A 75 -13.94 46.73 -53.87
C GLY A 75 -14.68 47.70 -52.94
N SER A 76 -14.02 48.83 -52.69
CA SER A 76 -14.58 50.19 -52.79
C SER A 76 -15.13 50.90 -51.54
N ALA A 77 -14.57 52.10 -51.41
CA ALA A 77 -14.79 53.13 -50.43
C ALA A 77 -16.11 53.91 -50.62
N GLY A 78 -16.55 54.54 -49.53
CA GLY A 78 -17.55 55.60 -49.53
C GLY A 78 -17.59 56.25 -48.16
N GLY A 79 -17.00 57.44 -48.04
CA GLY A 79 -16.93 58.22 -46.80
C GLY A 79 -18.26 58.89 -46.44
N GLY A 80 -18.37 59.24 -45.16
CA GLY A 80 -19.44 60.07 -44.61
C GLY A 80 -19.09 60.49 -43.18
N THR A 81 -18.68 61.74 -43.03
CA THR A 81 -18.34 62.41 -41.77
C THR A 81 -19.58 62.82 -40.98
N GLY A 82 -19.48 62.79 -39.65
CA GLY A 82 -20.09 63.80 -38.77
C GLY A 82 -21.03 63.28 -37.68
N GLY A 83 -20.85 63.77 -36.45
CA GLY A 83 -21.96 63.95 -35.51
C GLY A 83 -21.72 63.39 -34.10
N SER A 84 -21.54 64.31 -33.16
CA SER A 84 -21.28 64.11 -31.74
C SER A 84 -22.42 63.48 -30.92
N ALA A 85 -22.01 62.84 -29.82
CA ALA A 85 -22.58 62.87 -28.46
C ALA A 85 -24.11 62.85 -28.27
N GLY A 86 -24.58 61.81 -27.58
CA GLY A 86 -25.88 61.77 -26.91
C GLY A 86 -26.01 60.50 -26.08
N GLY A 87 -26.16 60.64 -24.77
CA GLY A 87 -26.20 59.53 -23.81
C GLY A 87 -27.39 58.60 -23.97
N GLY A 88 -27.16 57.33 -23.63
CA GLY A 88 -28.19 56.31 -23.49
C GLY A 88 -27.81 55.42 -22.31
N THR A 89 -28.46 55.67 -21.18
CA THR A 89 -28.60 54.75 -20.07
C THR A 89 -29.15 53.40 -20.55
N GLY A 90 -28.57 52.29 -20.08
CA GLY A 90 -29.21 50.98 -20.17
C GLY A 90 -28.30 49.89 -20.69
N GLY A 91 -27.69 49.16 -19.76
CA GLY A 91 -26.93 47.96 -20.04
C GLY A 91 -26.38 47.38 -18.75
N GLY A 92 -27.25 47.23 -17.74
CA GLY A 92 -26.94 46.41 -16.60
C GLY A 92 -26.59 45.02 -17.12
N ALA A 93 -25.32 44.65 -17.07
CA ALA A 93 -24.95 43.26 -17.03
C ALA A 93 -25.53 42.74 -15.71
N GLY A 94 -26.75 42.19 -15.78
CA GLY A 94 -27.27 41.29 -14.78
C GLY A 94 -26.36 40.07 -14.75
N GLY A 95 -25.19 40.19 -14.11
CA GLY A 95 -24.52 39.07 -13.52
C GLY A 95 -25.50 38.57 -12.47
N GLY A 96 -26.26 37.53 -12.81
CA GLY A 96 -27.10 36.86 -11.85
C GLY A 96 -26.20 36.47 -10.68
N THR A 97 -26.30 37.20 -9.58
CA THR A 97 -25.65 36.88 -8.31
C THR A 97 -26.41 35.70 -7.70
N GLY A 98 -26.44 34.58 -8.42
CA GLY A 98 -26.83 33.31 -7.82
C GLY A 98 -25.83 33.08 -6.71
N THR A 99 -26.30 33.01 -5.47
CA THR A 99 -25.47 32.59 -4.34
C THR A 99 -24.82 31.26 -4.72
N PRO A 100 -23.47 31.16 -4.81
CA PRO A 100 -22.83 29.92 -5.22
C PRO A 100 -23.24 28.82 -4.27
N THR A 101 -23.43 27.63 -4.82
CA THR A 101 -23.81 26.44 -4.03
C THR A 101 -22.60 25.54 -3.84
N LEU A 102 -22.36 25.14 -2.59
CA LEU A 102 -21.52 23.99 -2.28
C LEU A 102 -22.39 22.74 -2.29
N THR A 103 -22.13 21.84 -3.23
CA THR A 103 -22.79 20.54 -3.30
C THR A 103 -21.85 19.46 -2.77
N VAL A 104 -22.32 18.68 -1.80
CA VAL A 104 -21.61 17.51 -1.27
C VAL A 104 -22.41 16.27 -1.65
N LYS A 105 -21.77 15.36 -2.38
CA LYS A 105 -22.32 14.06 -2.74
C LYS A 105 -21.69 12.99 -1.86
N VAL A 106 -22.49 12.15 -1.26
CA VAL A 106 -22.07 10.93 -0.55
C VAL A 106 -22.52 9.75 -1.40
N ASP A 107 -21.54 9.11 -2.04
CA ASP A 107 -21.71 7.95 -2.89
C ASP A 107 -21.41 6.69 -2.08
N LEU A 108 -22.38 5.78 -2.03
CA LEU A 108 -22.27 4.51 -1.33
C LEU A 108 -22.22 3.44 -2.42
N SER A 109 -21.01 3.11 -2.87
CA SER A 109 -20.80 2.30 -4.09
C SER A 109 -21.30 0.87 -3.97
N ASP A 110 -21.39 0.37 -2.73
CA ASP A 110 -21.78 -0.99 -2.41
C ASP A 110 -23.03 -1.05 -1.53
N ALA A 111 -23.88 -2.07 -1.77
CA ALA A 111 -25.07 -2.30 -0.97
C ALA A 111 -24.71 -2.60 0.49
N GLY A 112 -24.93 -1.63 1.38
CA GLY A 112 -24.56 -1.70 2.81
C GLY A 112 -23.27 -0.96 3.16
N ALA A 113 -22.64 -0.26 2.20
CA ALA A 113 -21.67 0.78 2.48
C ALA A 113 -22.34 1.91 3.28
N ALA A 114 -21.66 2.44 4.29
CA ALA A 114 -22.19 3.51 5.12
C ALA A 114 -21.09 4.48 5.55
N GLY A 115 -21.39 5.77 5.43
CA GLY A 115 -20.49 6.85 5.74
C GLY A 115 -21.19 8.19 5.55
N HIS A 116 -20.63 9.24 6.14
CA HIS A 116 -21.15 10.60 6.03
C HIS A 116 -19.99 11.59 5.89
N VAL A 117 -20.34 12.82 5.52
CA VAL A 117 -19.39 13.93 5.43
C VAL A 117 -19.74 15.00 6.47
N VAL A 118 -18.75 15.42 7.25
CA VAL A 118 -18.83 16.60 8.12
C VAL A 118 -18.21 17.79 7.41
N ILE A 119 -18.93 18.91 7.33
CA ILE A 119 -18.51 20.14 6.66
C ILE A 119 -18.31 21.23 7.72
N SER A 120 -17.10 21.79 7.80
CA SER A 120 -16.76 22.83 8.77
C SER A 120 -17.73 24.00 8.70
N GLY A 121 -18.49 24.25 9.78
CA GLY A 121 -19.43 25.37 9.86
C GLY A 121 -20.77 25.19 9.12
N LEU A 122 -20.98 24.05 8.43
CA LEU A 122 -22.24 23.77 7.71
C LEU A 122 -22.96 22.50 8.18
N GLY A 123 -22.31 21.67 9.01
CA GLY A 123 -22.94 20.50 9.63
C GLY A 123 -22.58 19.20 8.91
N ARG A 124 -23.53 18.26 8.82
CA ARG A 124 -23.31 16.88 8.37
C ARG A 124 -24.17 16.54 7.16
N CYS A 125 -23.63 15.73 6.25
CA CYS A 125 -24.29 15.18 5.08
C CYS A 125 -24.24 13.65 5.12
N ASP A 126 -25.39 12.99 5.31
CA ASP A 126 -25.48 11.56 5.59
C ASP A 126 -25.40 10.67 4.35
N ALA A 127 -26.22 10.94 3.34
CA ALA A 127 -26.28 10.13 2.12
C ALA A 127 -26.84 10.96 0.96
N GLY A 128 -26.48 10.59 -0.27
CA GLY A 128 -27.01 11.25 -1.47
C GLY A 128 -26.40 12.63 -1.68
N THR A 129 -27.21 13.66 -1.93
CA THR A 129 -26.70 15.00 -2.27
C THR A 129 -27.19 16.05 -1.28
N CYS A 130 -26.27 16.70 -0.58
CA CYS A 130 -26.53 17.87 0.24
C CYS A 130 -26.08 19.13 -0.49
N SER A 131 -26.87 20.21 -0.42
CA SER A 131 -26.57 21.47 -1.10
C SER A 131 -26.70 22.64 -0.13
N PHE A 132 -25.65 23.47 -0.06
CA PHE A 132 -25.55 24.59 0.84
C PHE A 132 -25.30 25.89 0.07
N PRO A 133 -26.14 26.92 0.19
CA PRO A 133 -25.82 28.24 -0.34
C PRO A 133 -24.68 28.84 0.49
N VAL A 134 -23.61 29.29 -0.18
CA VAL A 134 -22.39 29.80 0.46
C VAL A 134 -21.93 31.11 -0.21
N THR A 135 -20.94 31.77 0.39
CA THR A 135 -20.31 32.96 -0.21
C THR A 135 -19.13 32.54 -1.08
N ALA A 136 -18.99 33.15 -2.26
CA ALA A 136 -17.80 32.94 -3.10
C ALA A 136 -16.51 33.30 -2.35
N GLY A 137 -15.45 32.54 -2.57
CA GLY A 137 -14.16 32.67 -1.90
C GLY A 137 -14.13 32.12 -0.47
N ALA A 138 -15.27 31.72 0.11
CA ALA A 138 -15.28 31.08 1.42
C ALA A 138 -14.52 29.75 1.39
N SER A 139 -13.76 29.48 2.45
CA SER A 139 -12.98 28.25 2.60
C SER A 139 -13.68 27.28 3.55
N PHE A 140 -13.74 26.01 3.17
CA PHE A 140 -14.32 24.94 3.96
C PHE A 140 -13.38 23.76 4.06
N THR A 141 -13.50 22.99 5.13
CA THR A 141 -12.92 21.65 5.27
C THR A 141 -14.04 20.63 5.35
N VAL A 142 -13.99 19.61 4.50
CA VAL A 142 -14.87 18.45 4.55
C VAL A 142 -14.11 17.27 5.14
N THR A 143 -14.78 16.46 5.97
CA THR A 143 -14.23 15.28 6.63
C THR A 143 -15.11 14.08 6.37
N ALA A 144 -14.55 13.03 5.77
CA ALA A 144 -15.23 11.75 5.57
C ALA A 144 -15.18 10.92 6.86
N VAL A 145 -16.33 10.37 7.24
CA VAL A 145 -16.50 9.55 8.44
C VAL A 145 -17.27 8.29 8.06
N GLU A 146 -16.68 7.12 8.26
CA GLU A 146 -17.34 5.83 8.01
C GLU A 146 -18.30 5.50 9.16
N GLU A 147 -19.37 4.77 8.85
CA GLU A 147 -20.36 4.35 9.85
C GLU A 147 -20.40 2.84 9.99
N GLY A 148 -19.97 2.32 11.14
CA GLY A 148 -19.96 0.88 11.40
C GLY A 148 -18.73 0.15 10.84
N ALA A 149 -18.50 -1.07 11.35
CA ALA A 149 -17.34 -1.87 10.99
C ALA A 149 -17.44 -2.38 9.54
N GLY A 150 -16.33 -2.29 8.80
CA GLY A 150 -16.23 -2.79 7.42
C GLY A 150 -16.57 -1.78 6.34
N ASN A 151 -16.91 -0.55 6.72
CA ASN A 151 -17.01 0.57 5.80
C ASN A 151 -15.67 1.29 5.72
N GLY A 152 -15.26 1.62 4.50
CA GLY A 152 -14.03 2.32 4.17
C GLY A 152 -14.31 3.52 3.30
N PHE A 153 -13.60 4.62 3.55
CA PHE A 153 -13.60 5.75 2.66
C PHE A 153 -12.83 5.41 1.37
N ALA A 154 -13.53 5.39 0.24
CA ALA A 154 -12.97 5.07 -1.07
C ALA A 154 -12.27 6.29 -1.73
N GLY A 155 -12.57 7.50 -1.26
CA GLY A 155 -11.92 8.72 -1.72
C GLY A 155 -12.87 9.84 -2.08
N TRP A 156 -12.30 11.02 -2.30
CA TRP A 156 -12.97 12.19 -2.82
C TRP A 156 -12.83 12.27 -4.34
N ALA A 157 -13.83 12.88 -4.99
CA ALA A 157 -13.75 13.37 -6.36
C ALA A 157 -14.13 14.86 -6.44
N GLY A 158 -13.76 15.50 -7.55
CA GLY A 158 -13.93 16.94 -7.77
C GLY A 158 -12.68 17.73 -7.32
N PRO A 159 -12.83 18.93 -6.72
CA PRO A 159 -11.70 19.77 -6.32
C PRO A 159 -10.87 19.18 -5.16
N CYS A 160 -11.40 18.12 -4.53
CA CYS A 160 -10.80 17.39 -3.43
C CYS A 160 -10.18 16.04 -3.83
N ALA A 161 -10.06 15.76 -5.14
CA ALA A 161 -9.67 14.45 -5.63
C ALA A 161 -8.46 13.87 -4.88
N GLY A 162 -8.60 12.62 -4.43
CA GLY A 162 -7.66 11.98 -3.51
C GLY A 162 -8.39 11.44 -2.29
N ILE A 163 -7.68 10.88 -1.33
CA ILE A 163 -8.33 10.11 -0.25
C ILE A 163 -8.02 10.62 1.16
N GLY A 164 -7.40 11.80 1.24
CA GLY A 164 -7.23 12.47 2.52
C GLY A 164 -8.58 12.55 3.22
N ARG A 165 -8.68 12.02 4.43
CA ARG A 165 -9.96 12.00 5.17
C ARG A 165 -10.56 13.39 5.30
N THR A 166 -9.70 14.39 5.34
CA THR A 166 -10.05 15.80 5.30
C THR A 166 -9.60 16.43 3.98
N CYS A 167 -10.48 17.21 3.36
CA CYS A 167 -10.13 18.07 2.23
C CYS A 167 -10.52 19.52 2.51
N GLY A 168 -9.56 20.43 2.36
CA GLY A 168 -9.77 21.88 2.42
C GLY A 168 -9.82 22.51 1.03
N PHE A 169 -10.75 23.42 0.77
CA PHE A 169 -10.90 24.11 -0.51
C PHE A 169 -11.61 25.47 -0.36
N SER A 170 -11.49 26.32 -1.39
CA SER A 170 -12.25 27.57 -1.55
C SER A 170 -13.33 27.43 -2.61
N VAL A 171 -14.53 27.98 -2.36
CA VAL A 171 -15.66 27.88 -3.30
C VAL A 171 -15.59 28.98 -4.36
N PRO A 172 -15.56 28.66 -5.67
CA PRO A 172 -15.57 29.68 -6.73
C PRO A 172 -16.96 30.26 -6.96
N ASP A 173 -17.06 31.34 -7.74
CA ASP A 173 -18.34 32.01 -8.06
C ASP A 173 -19.36 31.08 -8.74
N ALA A 174 -18.90 30.08 -9.48
CA ALA A 174 -19.75 29.09 -10.13
C ALA A 174 -20.34 28.04 -9.16
N GLY A 175 -19.92 28.04 -7.88
CA GLY A 175 -20.13 26.92 -6.97
C GLY A 175 -19.21 25.73 -7.28
N LEU A 176 -19.28 24.69 -6.45
CA LEU A 176 -18.52 23.46 -6.70
C LEU A 176 -19.26 22.24 -6.16
N THR A 177 -18.88 21.07 -6.69
CA THR A 177 -19.32 19.77 -6.17
C THR A 177 -18.12 18.98 -5.64
N VAL A 178 -18.24 18.46 -4.43
CA VAL A 178 -17.33 17.45 -3.87
C VAL A 178 -18.11 16.15 -3.71
N THR A 179 -17.53 15.04 -4.15
CA THR A 179 -18.11 13.70 -3.95
C THR A 179 -17.22 12.91 -3.01
N ALA A 180 -17.78 12.31 -1.96
CA ALA A 180 -17.15 11.33 -1.09
C ALA A 180 -17.69 9.94 -1.46
N GLY A 181 -16.82 9.02 -1.83
CA GLY A 181 -17.15 7.62 -2.01
C GLY A 181 -16.91 6.83 -0.72
N PHE A 182 -17.87 6.00 -0.34
CA PHE A 182 -17.70 4.97 0.68
C PHE A 182 -17.99 3.62 0.04
N ASP A 183 -17.09 2.68 0.30
CA ASP A 183 -17.21 1.29 -0.09
C ASP A 183 -17.05 0.43 1.16
N ARG A 184 -17.42 -0.83 1.08
CA ARG A 184 -17.03 -1.80 2.11
C ARG A 184 -15.61 -2.33 1.79
N VAL A 185 -14.89 -2.82 2.79
CA VAL A 185 -13.49 -3.26 2.65
C VAL A 185 -13.31 -4.71 3.06
N ASN A 186 -12.27 -5.38 2.54
CA ASN A 186 -11.83 -6.63 3.13
C ASN A 186 -10.91 -6.31 4.31
N PHE A 187 -11.15 -6.89 5.48
CA PHE A 187 -10.19 -6.79 6.57
C PHE A 187 -9.08 -7.82 6.43
N ILE A 188 -7.88 -7.43 6.84
CA ILE A 188 -6.78 -8.34 7.10
C ILE A 188 -6.23 -8.08 8.50
N PHE A 189 -6.11 -9.15 9.29
CA PHE A 189 -5.68 -9.08 10.67
C PHE A 189 -4.83 -10.31 11.05
N VAL A 190 -4.12 -10.23 12.17
CA VAL A 190 -3.46 -11.37 12.80
C VAL A 190 -4.32 -11.87 13.96
N THR A 191 -4.54 -13.17 14.11
CA THR A 191 -5.41 -13.69 15.18
C THR A 191 -4.96 -13.22 16.57
N SER A 192 -5.90 -12.78 17.43
CA SER A 192 -5.62 -12.48 18.85
C SER A 192 -5.26 -13.74 19.66
N GLY A 193 -5.79 -14.89 19.26
CA GLY A 193 -5.46 -16.21 19.77
C GLY A 193 -4.28 -16.86 19.05
N THR A 194 -3.74 -17.93 19.65
CA THR A 194 -2.70 -18.77 19.06
C THR A 194 -3.23 -20.16 18.76
N VAL A 195 -2.66 -20.79 17.74
CA VAL A 195 -2.91 -22.16 17.31
C VAL A 195 -1.61 -22.94 17.31
N THR A 196 -1.68 -24.28 17.36
CA THR A 196 -0.50 -25.12 17.14
C THR A 196 -0.31 -25.30 15.63
N GLY A 197 0.88 -24.96 15.11
CA GLY A 197 1.14 -24.89 13.67
C GLY A 197 0.83 -26.18 12.90
N GLY A 198 1.01 -27.33 13.54
CA GLY A 198 0.79 -28.66 12.95
C GLY A 198 -0.61 -29.25 13.08
N THR A 199 -1.56 -28.58 13.75
CA THR A 199 -2.89 -29.17 14.06
C THR A 199 -4.04 -28.33 13.52
N LEU A 200 -3.85 -27.72 12.35
CA LEU A 200 -4.87 -26.89 11.72
C LEU A 200 -5.86 -27.68 10.88
N LEU A 201 -5.70 -29.01 10.76
CA LEU A 201 -6.52 -29.87 9.89
C LEU A 201 -6.48 -29.38 8.43
N GLY A 202 -5.30 -28.93 8.00
CA GLY A 202 -5.08 -28.32 6.68
C GLY A 202 -5.71 -26.93 6.54
N LEU A 203 -5.85 -26.49 5.29
CA LEU A 203 -6.31 -25.12 4.99
C LEU A 203 -7.73 -24.82 5.48
N ASN A 204 -8.62 -25.82 5.49
CA ASN A 204 -10.01 -25.63 5.88
C ASN A 204 -10.17 -25.35 7.39
N GLY A 205 -9.43 -26.07 8.24
CA GLY A 205 -9.46 -25.77 9.67
C GLY A 205 -8.77 -24.44 9.99
N ALA A 206 -7.73 -24.05 9.26
CA ALA A 206 -7.15 -22.71 9.36
C ALA A 206 -8.16 -21.61 8.95
N ASP A 207 -8.94 -21.82 7.88
CA ASP A 207 -10.00 -20.89 7.47
C ASP A 207 -11.12 -20.81 8.51
N THR A 208 -11.48 -21.93 9.14
CA THR A 208 -12.45 -21.97 10.24
C THR A 208 -11.99 -21.13 11.44
N VAL A 209 -10.71 -21.21 11.80
CA VAL A 209 -10.14 -20.36 12.86
C VAL A 209 -10.27 -18.89 12.49
N CYS A 210 -9.92 -18.52 11.26
CA CYS A 210 -10.04 -17.14 10.81
C CYS A 210 -11.49 -16.64 10.78
N GLN A 211 -12.43 -17.47 10.33
CA GLN A 211 -13.84 -17.12 10.30
C GLN A 211 -14.41 -16.92 11.70
N ASN A 212 -14.02 -17.75 12.67
CA ASN A 212 -14.48 -17.62 14.05
C ASN A 212 -13.97 -16.33 14.69
N HIS A 213 -12.68 -16.01 14.56
CA HIS A 213 -12.12 -14.76 15.08
C HIS A 213 -12.81 -13.53 14.47
N ALA A 214 -13.04 -13.53 13.15
CA ALA A 214 -13.76 -12.44 12.51
C ALA A 214 -15.20 -12.30 13.02
N ALA A 215 -15.93 -13.41 13.15
CA ALA A 215 -17.30 -13.43 13.65
C ALA A 215 -17.40 -12.94 15.11
N ASP A 216 -16.49 -13.38 15.97
CA ASP A 216 -16.43 -12.99 17.38
C ASP A 216 -16.14 -11.48 17.55
N ALA A 217 -15.38 -10.89 16.63
CA ALA A 217 -15.13 -9.45 16.57
C ALA A 217 -16.21 -8.64 15.82
N GLY A 218 -17.22 -9.32 15.26
CA GLY A 218 -18.27 -8.67 14.46
C GLY A 218 -17.77 -8.10 13.12
N LEU A 219 -16.64 -8.60 12.60
CA LEU A 219 -16.15 -8.20 11.29
C LEU A 219 -16.98 -8.89 10.19
N PRO A 220 -17.43 -8.15 9.17
CA PRO A 220 -18.19 -8.73 8.07
C PRO A 220 -17.28 -9.56 7.16
N GLY A 221 -17.90 -10.51 6.46
CA GLY A 221 -17.27 -11.21 5.34
C GLY A 221 -16.82 -12.65 5.61
N THR A 222 -16.26 -13.24 4.57
CA THR A 222 -15.64 -14.55 4.53
C THR A 222 -14.14 -14.40 4.67
N TYR A 223 -13.54 -15.19 5.57
CA TYR A 223 -12.11 -15.11 5.86
C TYR A 223 -11.38 -16.39 5.49
N ARG A 224 -10.17 -16.22 4.92
CA ARG A 224 -9.22 -17.30 4.68
C ARG A 224 -7.92 -17.03 5.43
N ALA A 225 -7.28 -18.08 5.92
CA ALA A 225 -5.92 -17.99 6.46
C ALA A 225 -4.92 -17.80 5.30
N LEU A 226 -3.99 -16.86 5.41
CA LEU A 226 -2.92 -16.67 4.41
C LEU A 226 -1.82 -17.73 4.56
N LEU A 227 -2.12 -18.95 4.11
CA LEU A 227 -1.25 -20.11 4.20
C LEU A 227 -1.00 -20.73 2.82
N SER A 228 0.27 -20.99 2.52
CA SER A 228 0.69 -21.87 1.43
C SER A 228 0.73 -23.32 1.90
N THR A 229 0.56 -24.26 0.98
CA THR A 229 0.86 -25.69 1.19
C THR A 229 2.10 -26.08 0.40
N THR A 230 2.43 -27.37 0.36
CA THR A 230 3.46 -27.91 -0.52
C THR A 230 3.10 -27.85 -2.01
N LEU A 231 1.82 -27.57 -2.35
CA LEU A 231 1.31 -27.60 -3.73
C LEU A 231 0.58 -26.32 -4.17
N SER A 232 0.25 -25.40 -3.26
CA SER A 232 -0.51 -24.19 -3.59
C SER A 232 -0.03 -22.98 -2.79
N ASN A 233 0.27 -21.90 -3.50
CA ASN A 233 0.70 -20.64 -2.89
C ASN A 233 -0.48 -19.99 -2.17
N ALA A 234 -0.20 -19.28 -1.07
CA ALA A 234 -1.19 -18.50 -0.34
C ALA A 234 -1.97 -17.54 -1.26
N VAL A 235 -1.28 -16.95 -2.25
CA VAL A 235 -1.86 -16.02 -3.23
C VAL A 235 -2.99 -16.61 -4.07
N ASN A 236 -2.90 -17.91 -4.40
CA ASN A 236 -3.89 -18.59 -5.25
C ASN A 236 -5.24 -18.73 -4.55
N ARG A 237 -5.26 -18.52 -3.23
CA ARG A 237 -6.47 -18.57 -2.40
C ARG A 237 -7.21 -17.24 -2.40
N LEU A 238 -6.68 -16.23 -3.08
CA LEU A 238 -7.18 -14.87 -3.20
C LEU A 238 -7.40 -14.51 -4.70
N PRO A 239 -8.18 -15.28 -5.50
CA PRO A 239 -8.21 -15.12 -6.96
C PRO A 239 -8.71 -13.74 -7.42
N ASP A 240 -9.78 -13.23 -6.80
CA ASP A 240 -10.41 -11.95 -7.16
C ASP A 240 -10.49 -10.99 -5.95
N ALA A 241 -9.77 -11.32 -4.88
CA ALA A 241 -9.82 -10.54 -3.64
C ALA A 241 -8.84 -9.35 -3.70
N GLY A 242 -9.23 -8.23 -3.09
CA GLY A 242 -8.45 -7.00 -2.98
C GLY A 242 -8.99 -6.09 -1.86
N GLY A 243 -8.63 -4.80 -1.88
CA GLY A 243 -9.25 -3.83 -0.95
C GLY A 243 -8.88 -4.05 0.51
N TRP A 244 -7.72 -4.65 0.81
CA TRP A 244 -7.37 -5.08 2.16
C TRP A 244 -6.97 -3.92 3.07
N MET A 245 -7.70 -3.80 4.17
CA MET A 245 -7.48 -2.82 5.21
C MET A 245 -7.19 -3.52 6.55
N ARG A 246 -6.35 -2.92 7.37
CA ARG A 246 -6.29 -3.26 8.79
C ARG A 246 -7.60 -2.87 9.49
N PRO A 247 -7.87 -3.42 10.68
CA PRO A 247 -8.99 -3.00 11.54
C PRO A 247 -9.05 -1.49 11.85
N ASP A 248 -7.92 -0.79 11.82
CA ASP A 248 -7.83 0.67 11.98
C ASP A 248 -7.95 1.45 10.65
N LEU A 249 -8.39 0.78 9.59
CA LEU A 249 -8.61 1.34 8.26
C LEU A 249 -7.35 1.94 7.62
N LEU A 250 -6.19 1.35 7.92
CA LEU A 250 -4.97 1.58 7.15
C LEU A 250 -4.81 0.51 6.05
N PRO A 251 -4.55 0.89 4.78
CA PRO A 251 -4.52 -0.04 3.65
C PRO A 251 -3.28 -0.92 3.66
N VAL A 252 -3.41 -2.24 3.54
CA VAL A 252 -2.24 -3.13 3.63
C VAL A 252 -1.47 -3.21 2.33
N ALA A 253 -2.17 -3.36 1.21
CA ALA A 253 -1.56 -3.48 -0.11
C ALA A 253 -2.51 -2.95 -1.19
N ALA A 254 -1.92 -2.52 -2.30
CA ALA A 254 -2.64 -2.00 -3.46
C ALA A 254 -3.41 -3.12 -4.18
N ASP A 255 -2.78 -4.28 -4.29
CA ASP A 255 -3.32 -5.44 -4.98
C ASP A 255 -2.67 -6.71 -4.43
N ARG A 256 -3.01 -7.84 -5.05
CA ARG A 256 -2.55 -9.16 -4.65
C ARG A 256 -1.05 -9.39 -4.86
N VAL A 257 -0.47 -8.81 -5.90
CA VAL A 257 0.97 -8.92 -6.20
C VAL A 257 1.71 -8.13 -5.14
N HIS A 258 1.31 -6.87 -4.92
CA HIS A 258 1.86 -6.02 -3.88
C HIS A 258 1.76 -6.71 -2.51
N LEU A 259 0.63 -7.35 -2.16
CA LEU A 259 0.49 -8.07 -0.89
C LEU A 259 1.62 -9.10 -0.65
N ILE A 260 2.18 -9.73 -1.68
CA ILE A 260 3.01 -10.93 -1.52
C ILE A 260 4.45 -10.79 -2.05
N SER A 261 4.72 -9.93 -3.04
CA SER A 261 6.06 -9.85 -3.68
C SER A 261 6.85 -8.56 -3.38
N ASP A 262 6.20 -7.39 -3.36
CA ASP A 262 6.90 -6.09 -3.48
C ASP A 262 6.76 -5.16 -2.26
N GLY A 263 6.56 -5.77 -1.10
CA GLY A 263 6.39 -5.06 0.17
C GLY A 263 4.94 -4.73 0.48
N ILE A 264 4.68 -4.10 1.62
CA ILE A 264 3.32 -3.71 2.02
C ILE A 264 3.36 -2.27 2.52
N TRP A 265 2.20 -1.62 2.47
CA TRP A 265 2.05 -0.27 2.99
C TRP A 265 2.04 -0.28 4.52
N TYR A 266 1.03 -0.90 5.14
CA TYR A 266 0.93 -1.06 6.59
C TYR A 266 0.85 -2.55 6.96
N GLN A 267 1.67 -3.01 7.92
CA GLN A 267 1.66 -4.44 8.25
C GLN A 267 0.38 -4.89 8.95
N PRO A 268 -0.15 -6.11 8.67
CA PRO A 268 -1.35 -6.64 9.31
C PRO A 268 -1.06 -7.13 10.73
N ARG A 269 -0.61 -6.21 11.58
CA ARG A 269 -0.17 -6.46 12.96
C ARG A 269 -1.26 -6.34 14.01
N LEU A 270 -2.44 -5.85 13.63
CA LEU A 270 -3.55 -5.68 14.55
C LEU A 270 -4.41 -6.94 14.57
N THR A 271 -4.99 -7.22 15.72
CA THR A 271 -5.97 -8.29 15.93
C THR A 271 -7.31 -7.95 15.31
N GLU A 272 -8.19 -8.92 15.16
CA GLU A 272 -9.57 -8.74 14.70
C GLU A 272 -10.34 -7.62 15.43
N SER A 273 -9.94 -7.32 16.68
CA SER A 273 -10.49 -6.25 17.52
C SER A 273 -9.74 -4.91 17.44
N GLY A 274 -8.72 -4.80 16.59
CA GLY A 274 -7.87 -3.60 16.45
C GLY A 274 -6.76 -3.45 17.49
N GLY A 275 -6.61 -4.41 18.41
CA GLY A 275 -5.53 -4.43 19.39
C GLY A 275 -4.20 -4.96 18.84
N THR A 276 -3.14 -4.91 19.63
CA THR A 276 -1.88 -5.60 19.30
C THR A 276 -1.87 -7.00 19.90
N PRO A 277 -1.46 -8.04 19.15
CA PRO A 277 -1.34 -9.38 19.71
C PRO A 277 -0.24 -9.44 20.77
N GLY A 278 -0.42 -10.29 21.79
CA GLY A 278 0.65 -10.63 22.73
C GLY A 278 1.68 -11.60 22.12
N THR A 279 2.65 -12.06 22.91
CA THR A 279 3.60 -13.09 22.46
C THR A 279 2.91 -14.46 22.28
N PRO A 280 3.31 -15.28 21.29
CA PRO A 280 4.36 -15.06 20.30
C PRO A 280 3.90 -14.17 19.14
N ASN A 281 4.85 -13.55 18.44
CA ASN A 281 4.60 -12.76 17.23
C ASN A 281 4.76 -13.59 15.93
N SER A 282 5.14 -14.87 16.06
CA SER A 282 5.31 -15.78 14.94
C SER A 282 3.95 -16.12 14.31
N VAL A 283 3.84 -15.92 13.00
CA VAL A 283 2.62 -16.20 12.24
C VAL A 283 2.91 -17.29 11.22
N ALA A 284 2.15 -18.39 11.22
CA ALA A 284 2.31 -19.43 10.21
C ALA A 284 1.93 -18.89 8.83
N THR A 285 2.77 -19.16 7.83
CA THR A 285 2.54 -18.77 6.44
C THR A 285 2.84 -19.90 5.47
N GLY A 286 3.90 -20.68 5.72
CA GLY A 286 4.35 -21.69 4.75
C GLY A 286 4.83 -21.09 3.42
N THR A 287 5.07 -19.78 3.39
CA THR A 287 5.33 -19.01 2.17
C THR A 287 6.77 -18.49 2.18
N LEU A 288 7.42 -18.46 1.02
CA LEU A 288 8.75 -17.87 0.82
C LEU A 288 8.67 -16.36 0.56
N LEU A 289 9.83 -15.71 0.58
CA LEU A 289 9.97 -14.27 0.43
C LEU A 289 9.42 -13.71 -0.88
N ASP A 290 9.45 -14.52 -1.93
CA ASP A 290 8.95 -14.21 -3.27
C ASP A 290 7.47 -14.59 -3.47
N GLY A 291 6.79 -15.01 -2.39
CA GLY A 291 5.43 -15.51 -2.44
C GLY A 291 5.28 -16.99 -2.82
N GLY A 292 6.40 -17.67 -3.05
CA GLY A 292 6.44 -19.08 -3.42
C GLY A 292 6.18 -20.06 -2.27
N LEU A 293 6.17 -21.35 -2.61
CA LEU A 293 5.94 -22.45 -1.68
C LEU A 293 7.18 -22.69 -0.81
N ALA A 294 7.03 -22.69 0.51
CA ALA A 294 8.07 -23.22 1.39
C ALA A 294 7.90 -24.74 1.55
N ALA A 295 9.02 -25.46 1.70
CA ALA A 295 8.99 -26.91 2.00
C ALA A 295 8.53 -27.20 3.44
N THR A 296 8.62 -26.22 4.33
CA THR A 296 8.30 -26.32 5.77
C THR A 296 6.87 -25.87 6.04
N THR A 297 5.92 -26.81 5.95
CA THR A 297 4.47 -26.57 6.15
C THR A 297 3.83 -27.50 7.18
N CYS A 298 4.60 -28.24 7.98
CA CYS A 298 4.06 -29.28 8.89
C CYS A 298 3.24 -30.37 8.18
N THR A 299 3.72 -30.84 7.03
CA THR A 299 2.98 -31.75 6.13
C THR A 299 1.60 -31.15 5.83
N ASP A 300 1.60 -29.90 5.38
CA ASP A 300 0.39 -29.11 5.12
C ASP A 300 -0.54 -29.01 6.34
N TYR A 301 0.07 -28.67 7.47
CA TYR A 301 -0.57 -28.36 8.75
C TYR A 301 -1.37 -29.55 9.33
N ALA A 302 -0.90 -30.77 9.03
CA ALA A 302 -1.53 -32.02 9.43
C ALA A 302 -0.79 -32.76 10.55
N VAL A 303 0.50 -32.44 10.80
CA VAL A 303 1.30 -33.11 11.83
C VAL A 303 2.10 -32.12 12.68
N ASN A 304 2.39 -32.49 13.93
CA ASN A 304 3.14 -31.67 14.88
C ASN A 304 4.67 -31.88 14.82
N THR A 305 5.17 -32.61 13.82
CA THR A 305 6.60 -32.90 13.63
C THR A 305 7.20 -32.08 12.50
N GLY A 306 8.49 -31.77 12.61
CA GLY A 306 9.19 -30.90 11.66
C GLY A 306 8.99 -29.42 11.94
N ASN A 307 9.04 -28.62 10.88
CA ASN A 307 9.01 -27.17 10.98
C ASN A 307 7.96 -26.54 10.06
N VAL A 308 7.49 -25.35 10.45
CA VAL A 308 6.68 -24.45 9.64
C VAL A 308 7.41 -23.14 9.42
N THR A 309 7.42 -22.67 8.18
CA THR A 309 7.84 -21.30 7.86
C THR A 309 6.87 -20.31 8.47
N VAL A 310 7.42 -19.37 9.24
CA VAL A 310 6.67 -18.32 9.91
C VAL A 310 7.16 -16.95 9.48
N GLY A 311 6.21 -16.04 9.35
CA GLY A 311 6.47 -14.61 9.37
C GLY A 311 6.41 -14.04 10.78
N ASN A 312 6.54 -12.72 10.89
CA ASN A 312 6.49 -12.00 12.17
C ASN A 312 5.50 -10.83 12.10
N SER A 313 4.47 -10.84 12.94
CA SER A 313 3.41 -9.83 12.96
C SER A 313 3.90 -8.43 13.28
N THR A 314 5.07 -8.25 13.90
CA THR A 314 5.60 -6.91 14.19
C THR A 314 6.46 -6.34 13.07
N GLN A 315 6.80 -7.14 12.05
CA GLN A 315 7.62 -6.72 10.91
C GLN A 315 6.74 -6.43 9.69
N GLY A 316 7.25 -5.65 8.75
CA GLY A 316 6.59 -5.31 7.47
C GLY A 316 7.21 -6.06 6.31
N ALA A 317 7.43 -5.36 5.19
CA ALA A 317 7.82 -5.94 3.91
C ALA A 317 8.83 -7.10 4.05
N LEU A 318 8.54 -8.20 3.35
CA LEU A 318 9.31 -9.44 3.32
C LEU A 318 9.23 -10.27 4.62
N SER A 319 9.51 -9.68 5.79
CA SER A 319 9.60 -10.43 7.06
C SER A 319 8.26 -10.73 7.72
N TRP A 320 7.19 -10.02 7.35
CA TRP A 320 5.85 -10.33 7.82
C TRP A 320 5.33 -11.67 7.29
N ILE A 321 5.75 -12.09 6.09
CA ILE A 321 5.40 -13.40 5.52
C ILE A 321 6.47 -14.46 5.82
N THR A 322 7.76 -14.10 5.77
CA THR A 322 8.86 -15.05 5.93
C THR A 322 9.97 -14.46 6.79
N ASN A 323 10.15 -14.97 8.00
CA ASN A 323 11.21 -14.52 8.91
C ASN A 323 12.12 -15.67 9.36
N ASN A 324 11.53 -16.81 9.76
CA ASN A 324 12.27 -18.00 10.18
C ASN A 324 11.38 -19.24 10.03
N ALA A 325 11.83 -20.39 10.53
CA ALA A 325 11.01 -21.57 10.74
C ALA A 325 10.94 -21.89 12.24
N THR A 326 9.76 -22.35 12.70
CA THR A 326 9.56 -22.85 14.07
C THR A 326 9.07 -24.29 14.06
N SER A 327 9.14 -24.96 15.22
CA SER A 327 8.60 -26.31 15.37
C SER A 327 7.09 -26.34 15.11
N CYS A 328 6.62 -27.39 14.44
CA CYS A 328 5.19 -27.63 14.20
C CYS A 328 4.36 -27.76 15.48
N GLY A 329 4.99 -28.14 16.60
CA GLY A 329 4.35 -28.18 17.91
C GLY A 329 4.28 -26.84 18.63
N SER A 330 4.88 -25.77 18.08
CA SER A 330 4.86 -24.44 18.70
C SER A 330 3.53 -23.72 18.49
N SER A 331 3.17 -22.87 19.45
CA SER A 331 2.10 -21.89 19.30
C SER A 331 2.50 -20.81 18.29
N VAL A 332 1.64 -20.59 17.31
CA VAL A 332 1.77 -19.59 16.23
C VAL A 332 0.44 -18.86 16.08
N ARG A 333 0.44 -17.76 15.33
CA ARG A 333 -0.76 -17.03 14.92
C ARG A 333 -1.08 -17.29 13.45
N LEU A 334 -2.24 -16.82 12.99
CA LEU A 334 -2.61 -16.81 11.57
C LEU A 334 -2.86 -15.38 11.09
N TYR A 335 -2.50 -15.09 9.84
CA TYR A 335 -3.08 -13.94 9.13
C TYR A 335 -4.40 -14.36 8.51
N CYS A 336 -5.46 -13.63 8.83
CA CYS A 336 -6.80 -13.85 8.33
C CYS A 336 -7.18 -12.74 7.36
N VAL A 337 -7.57 -13.13 6.16
CA VAL A 337 -7.73 -12.25 5.01
C VAL A 337 -9.15 -12.36 4.49
N GLY A 338 -9.87 -11.24 4.42
CA GLY A 338 -11.18 -11.15 3.78
C GLY A 338 -11.08 -11.37 2.27
N VAL A 339 -12.08 -12.06 1.70
CA VAL A 339 -12.05 -12.48 0.30
C VAL A 339 -13.29 -12.11 -0.52
N ASP A 340 -14.23 -11.35 0.04
CA ASP A 340 -15.54 -11.14 -0.61
C ASP A 340 -15.52 -10.04 -1.68
N ARG A 341 -14.41 -9.32 -1.83
CA ARG A 341 -14.33 -8.08 -2.60
C ARG A 341 -13.09 -8.01 -3.45
N ALA A 342 -13.26 -7.48 -4.66
CA ALA A 342 -12.16 -7.00 -5.49
C ALA A 342 -11.85 -5.53 -5.18
N GLY A 343 -10.73 -5.04 -5.71
CA GLY A 343 -10.41 -3.62 -5.72
C GLY A 343 -9.05 -3.29 -5.12
N SER A 344 -8.66 -2.03 -5.23
CA SER A 344 -7.41 -1.52 -4.70
C SER A 344 -7.74 -0.44 -3.68
N PRO A 345 -7.38 -0.61 -2.40
CA PRO A 345 -7.56 0.45 -1.45
C PRO A 345 -6.59 1.57 -1.83
N ALA A 346 -7.01 2.81 -1.68
CA ALA A 346 -6.14 3.93 -1.95
C ALA A 346 -5.27 4.24 -0.71
N LEU A 347 -4.10 4.85 -0.93
CA LEU A 347 -3.22 5.33 0.13
C LEU A 347 -3.37 6.85 0.40
N ASP A 348 -3.54 7.23 1.67
CA ASP A 348 -3.72 8.62 2.08
C ASP A 348 -2.36 9.30 2.20
N VAL A 349 -1.98 10.03 1.13
CA VAL A 349 -0.70 10.75 1.05
C VAL A 349 -0.90 12.22 1.43
N PRO A 350 -0.31 12.70 2.55
CA PRO A 350 -0.40 14.11 2.93
C PRO A 350 0.30 15.01 1.91
N GLN A 351 -0.35 16.10 1.50
CA GLN A 351 0.23 17.08 0.57
C GLN A 351 1.46 17.81 1.16
N ASN A 352 1.42 18.13 2.45
CA ASN A 352 2.54 18.70 3.19
C ASN A 352 3.22 17.60 4.03
N ARG A 353 4.16 16.88 3.41
CA ARG A 353 4.87 15.74 4.01
C ARG A 353 6.37 15.91 3.92
N ARG A 354 7.08 15.25 4.85
CA ARG A 354 8.51 15.00 4.74
C ARG A 354 8.79 13.57 4.36
N LEU A 355 9.84 13.37 3.58
CA LEU A 355 10.27 12.06 3.14
C LEU A 355 11.29 11.47 4.11
N ALA A 356 11.18 10.17 4.30
CA ALA A 356 12.21 9.35 4.89
C ALA A 356 12.38 8.06 4.07
N PHE A 357 13.59 7.53 4.04
CA PHE A 357 13.95 6.29 3.36
C PHE A 357 15.13 5.61 4.07
N VAL A 358 15.49 4.41 3.63
CA VAL A 358 16.66 3.67 4.11
C VAL A 358 17.75 3.72 3.04
N SER A 359 19.00 3.99 3.42
CA SER A 359 20.08 4.03 2.44
C SER A 359 20.24 2.68 1.73
N ASN A 360 20.53 2.71 0.44
CA ASN A 360 20.98 1.51 -0.27
C ASN A 360 22.42 1.17 0.13
N THR A 361 23.25 2.20 0.31
CA THR A 361 24.64 2.11 0.75
C THR A 361 24.72 1.52 2.16
N VAL A 362 25.54 0.48 2.31
CA VAL A 362 26.01 -0.04 3.59
C VAL A 362 27.37 0.57 3.88
N ALA A 363 27.56 1.10 5.09
CA ALA A 363 28.79 1.79 5.46
C ALA A 363 29.27 1.39 6.85
N LEU A 364 30.60 1.39 7.01
CA LEU A 364 31.25 1.34 8.31
C LEU A 364 30.97 2.63 9.08
N PRO A 365 30.95 2.57 10.42
CA PRO A 365 30.72 3.71 11.27
C PRO A 365 32.00 4.54 11.49
N ASP A 366 32.94 4.63 10.53
CA ASP A 366 34.18 5.43 10.63
C ASP A 366 34.24 6.58 9.61
N ILE A 367 33.06 6.96 9.09
CA ILE A 367 32.88 8.03 8.09
C ILE A 367 32.36 9.35 8.69
N GLY A 368 32.11 9.38 10.00
CA GLY A 368 31.55 10.50 10.74
C GLY A 368 30.08 10.78 10.40
N VAL A 369 29.47 11.67 11.19
CA VAL A 369 28.09 12.14 10.96
C VAL A 369 27.93 12.74 9.55
N ALA A 370 28.89 13.56 9.13
CA ALA A 370 28.87 14.19 7.81
C ALA A 370 28.98 13.18 6.65
N GLY A 371 29.70 12.06 6.84
CA GLY A 371 29.75 11.00 5.85
C GLY A 371 28.41 10.30 5.68
N PHE A 372 27.73 9.99 6.78
CA PHE A 372 26.37 9.44 6.73
C PHE A 372 25.35 10.42 6.14
N ASP A 373 25.46 11.70 6.43
CA ASP A 373 24.63 12.73 5.77
C ASP A 373 24.90 12.79 4.27
N GLY A 374 26.16 12.66 3.86
CA GLY A 374 26.56 12.59 2.45
C GLY A 374 25.89 11.42 1.72
N ILE A 375 25.80 10.24 2.36
CA ILE A 375 25.06 9.09 1.81
C ILE A 375 23.59 9.48 1.56
N CYS A 376 22.94 10.07 2.56
CA CYS A 376 21.54 10.46 2.46
C CYS A 376 21.29 11.54 1.38
N ALA A 377 22.14 12.56 1.33
CA ALA A 377 22.02 13.64 0.36
C ALA A 377 22.23 13.14 -1.09
N ASN A 378 23.24 12.29 -1.29
CA ASN A 378 23.56 11.75 -2.62
C ASN A 378 22.45 10.82 -3.12
N GLU A 379 22.01 9.86 -2.30
CA GLU A 379 20.95 8.93 -2.73
C GLU A 379 19.61 9.63 -2.98
N ALA A 380 19.28 10.66 -2.18
CA ALA A 380 18.10 11.48 -2.43
C ALA A 380 18.22 12.25 -3.76
N SER A 381 19.36 12.88 -4.01
CA SER A 381 19.63 13.60 -5.26
C SER A 381 19.57 12.66 -6.48
N ASP A 382 20.18 11.49 -6.39
CA ASP A 382 20.20 10.47 -7.45
C ASP A 382 18.81 9.88 -7.73
N ALA A 383 17.92 9.88 -6.75
CA ALA A 383 16.52 9.51 -6.91
C ALA A 383 15.62 10.68 -7.33
N GLY A 384 16.16 11.89 -7.48
CA GLY A 384 15.41 13.09 -7.83
C GLY A 384 14.49 13.61 -6.71
N LEU A 385 14.75 13.24 -5.46
CA LEU A 385 14.01 13.75 -4.31
C LEU A 385 14.44 15.17 -3.98
N GLY A 386 13.49 16.11 -3.94
CA GLY A 386 13.76 17.49 -3.56
C GLY A 386 14.05 17.67 -2.07
N GLY A 387 14.76 18.73 -1.72
CA GLY A 387 15.09 19.10 -0.34
C GLY A 387 16.44 18.58 0.13
N THR A 388 16.70 18.68 1.43
CA THR A 388 17.91 18.18 2.08
C THR A 388 17.57 16.94 2.90
N PHE A 389 18.54 16.03 3.05
CA PHE A 389 18.37 14.79 3.79
C PHE A 389 19.55 14.58 4.73
N VAL A 390 19.24 14.13 5.94
CA VAL A 390 20.20 13.83 6.99
C VAL A 390 20.00 12.40 7.48
N ALA A 391 21.06 11.80 8.00
CA ALA A 391 21.00 10.48 8.62
C ALA A 391 20.28 10.50 9.98
N LEU A 392 19.39 9.55 10.28
CA LEU A 392 18.77 9.45 11.61
C LEU A 392 19.66 8.65 12.57
N ILE A 393 20.78 9.27 12.93
CA ILE A 393 21.79 8.74 13.84
C ILE A 393 22.00 9.69 15.02
N SER A 394 22.43 9.17 16.17
CA SER A 394 22.83 10.01 17.29
C SER A 394 24.10 10.81 16.96
N THR A 395 24.22 11.97 17.59
CA THR A 395 25.34 12.91 17.41
C THR A 395 25.83 13.37 18.78
N ASP A 396 26.83 14.23 18.80
CA ASP A 396 27.24 14.97 20.01
C ASP A 396 26.14 15.89 20.54
N ALA A 397 25.29 16.41 19.65
CA ALA A 397 24.11 17.21 19.99
C ALA A 397 22.93 16.38 20.55
N GLY A 398 23.01 15.04 20.53
CA GLY A 398 22.04 14.16 21.19
C GLY A 398 21.44 13.07 20.29
N ALA A 399 20.20 12.68 20.58
CA ALA A 399 19.50 11.60 19.91
C ALA A 399 19.15 11.91 18.44
N PRO A 400 18.89 10.91 17.59
CA PRO A 400 18.49 11.10 16.19
C PRO A 400 17.37 12.11 15.98
N ALA A 401 16.37 12.17 16.86
CA ALA A 401 15.25 13.09 16.79
C ALA A 401 15.67 14.58 16.84
N ALA A 402 16.81 14.90 17.46
CA ALA A 402 17.33 16.27 17.51
C ALA A 402 17.76 16.79 16.14
N ARG A 403 17.89 15.90 15.14
CA ARG A 403 18.22 16.24 13.75
C ARG A 403 16.99 16.59 12.92
N LEU A 404 15.81 16.52 13.51
CA LEU A 404 14.53 16.77 12.88
C LEU A 404 13.80 17.95 13.55
N ASN A 405 13.10 18.74 12.75
CA ASN A 405 12.22 19.82 13.16
C ASN A 405 10.84 19.27 13.51
N ASN A 406 10.04 19.99 14.28
CA ASN A 406 8.66 19.58 14.58
C ASN A 406 7.66 20.09 13.52
N GLY A 407 6.49 19.46 13.40
CA GLY A 407 5.32 20.09 12.78
C GLY A 407 4.83 19.57 11.42
N VAL A 408 5.36 18.47 10.88
CA VAL A 408 4.88 17.85 9.63
C VAL A 408 4.86 16.33 9.72
N VAL A 409 4.08 15.64 8.87
CA VAL A 409 4.04 14.17 8.86
C VAL A 409 5.20 13.64 8.01
N TRP A 410 5.95 12.67 8.54
CA TRP A 410 6.92 11.91 7.75
C TRP A 410 6.24 10.74 7.06
N THR A 411 6.62 10.53 5.82
CA THR A 411 6.19 9.40 5.00
C THR A 411 7.38 8.70 4.39
N ARG A 412 7.21 7.43 4.07
CA ARG A 412 8.02 6.73 3.06
C ARG A 412 7.94 7.43 1.71
N THR A 413 8.87 7.06 0.82
CA THR A 413 8.90 7.52 -0.58
C THR A 413 7.60 7.21 -1.34
N ASP A 414 6.92 6.12 -1.01
CA ASP A 414 5.64 5.70 -1.59
C ASP A 414 4.40 6.40 -1.00
N GLY A 415 4.54 7.26 0.02
CA GLY A 415 3.40 7.97 0.63
C GLY A 415 2.88 7.40 1.93
N VAL A 416 3.37 6.24 2.37
CA VAL A 416 2.93 5.62 3.63
C VAL A 416 3.35 6.49 4.81
N LYS A 417 2.41 6.86 5.67
CA LYS A 417 2.67 7.67 6.87
C LYS A 417 3.43 6.83 7.90
N LEU A 418 4.46 7.41 8.50
CA LEU A 418 5.18 6.77 9.60
C LEU A 418 4.50 7.03 10.94
N THR A 419 3.79 8.14 11.09
CA THR A 419 2.99 8.47 12.29
C THR A 419 1.71 9.22 11.92
N THR A 420 0.77 9.27 12.85
CA THR A 420 -0.48 10.03 12.71
C THR A 420 -0.28 11.55 12.76
N ALA A 421 0.80 12.02 13.38
CA ALA A 421 1.19 13.43 13.46
C ALA A 421 2.71 13.60 13.57
N GLY A 422 3.21 14.77 13.17
CA GLY A 422 4.64 15.08 13.20
C GLY A 422 5.32 14.95 14.57
N PRO A 423 4.77 15.52 15.66
CA PRO A 423 5.37 15.39 16.99
C PRO A 423 5.51 13.93 17.45
N ALA A 424 4.60 13.05 17.01
CA ALA A 424 4.59 11.64 17.40
C ALA A 424 5.78 10.86 16.81
N PHE A 425 6.31 11.29 15.65
CA PHE A 425 7.51 10.68 15.06
C PHE A 425 8.74 10.94 15.93
N LEU A 426 8.78 12.09 16.61
CA LEU A 426 9.90 12.53 17.44
C LEU A 426 9.81 12.06 18.91
N SER A 427 8.62 11.70 19.39
CA SER A 427 8.36 11.43 20.81
C SER A 427 8.52 9.96 21.23
N ASN A 428 9.32 9.16 20.50
CA ASN A 428 9.42 7.71 20.68
C ASN A 428 8.08 6.96 20.56
N GLY A 429 7.12 7.56 19.85
CA GLY A 429 5.79 6.97 19.64
C GLY A 429 5.81 5.75 18.73
N GLU A 430 4.68 5.06 18.69
CA GLU A 430 4.50 3.91 17.80
C GLU A 430 4.45 4.35 16.34
N TRP A 431 5.30 3.75 15.50
CA TRP A 431 5.24 3.95 14.06
C TRP A 431 4.14 3.11 13.44
N LEU A 432 3.43 3.70 12.47
CA LEU A 432 2.35 3.05 11.74
C LEU A 432 2.87 1.98 10.78
N ALA A 433 4.06 2.21 10.18
CA ALA A 433 4.70 1.33 9.21
C ALA A 433 6.25 1.35 9.34
N PRO A 434 6.95 0.26 8.96
CA PRO A 434 8.40 0.24 8.83
C PRO A 434 8.86 1.07 7.64
N LEU A 435 10.11 1.58 7.70
CA LEU A 435 10.63 2.47 6.67
C LEU A 435 10.98 1.73 5.37
N VAL A 436 11.71 0.61 5.47
CA VAL A 436 12.13 -0.43 4.48
C VAL A 436 12.48 -0.06 3.02
N LEU A 437 11.94 1.02 2.44
CA LEU A 437 12.17 1.49 1.09
C LEU A 437 13.42 2.35 0.99
N ASN A 438 14.10 2.27 -0.15
CA ASN A 438 15.18 3.18 -0.51
C ASN A 438 14.65 4.51 -1.08
N ALA A 439 15.57 5.41 -1.43
CA ALA A 439 15.25 6.72 -2.02
C ALA A 439 14.42 6.64 -3.31
N ARG A 440 14.52 5.55 -4.07
CA ARG A 440 13.77 5.31 -5.32
C ARG A 440 12.41 4.66 -5.10
N GLY A 441 12.11 4.20 -3.88
CA GLY A 441 10.88 3.49 -3.55
C GLY A 441 10.98 1.98 -3.67
N ASP A 442 12.16 1.41 -3.89
CA ASP A 442 12.34 -0.05 -3.93
C ASP A 442 12.43 -0.63 -2.52
N VAL A 443 11.81 -1.79 -2.30
CA VAL A 443 12.00 -2.58 -1.07
C VAL A 443 13.44 -3.11 -1.03
N LEU A 444 14.15 -2.80 0.05
CA LEU A 444 15.49 -3.35 0.27
C LEU A 444 15.46 -4.88 0.39
N LYS A 445 16.52 -5.54 -0.08
CA LYS A 445 16.73 -6.99 0.05
C LYS A 445 18.03 -7.27 0.80
N GLY A 446 18.07 -8.37 1.55
CA GLY A 446 19.26 -8.80 2.30
C GLY A 446 19.29 -8.22 3.73
N ASP A 447 20.38 -7.56 4.11
CA ASP A 447 20.57 -7.05 5.47
C ASP A 447 19.64 -5.86 5.78
N PHE A 448 18.72 -6.02 6.72
CA PHE A 448 17.80 -4.98 7.15
C PHE A 448 18.33 -4.13 8.32
N THR A 449 19.57 -4.38 8.74
CA THR A 449 20.18 -3.67 9.86
C THR A 449 20.49 -2.23 9.49
N THR A 450 20.16 -1.31 10.40
CA THR A 450 20.48 0.11 10.27
C THR A 450 21.26 0.64 11.47
N TRP A 451 22.30 1.40 11.21
CA TRP A 451 22.96 2.22 12.23
C TRP A 451 22.00 3.31 12.72
N THR A 452 21.92 3.46 14.04
CA THR A 452 21.09 4.50 14.67
C THR A 452 21.79 5.19 15.82
N GLY A 453 22.63 4.45 16.56
CA GLY A 453 23.32 4.97 17.74
C GLY A 453 22.35 5.36 18.84
N ALA A 454 21.16 4.74 18.85
CA ALA A 454 20.05 5.14 19.69
C ALA A 454 19.20 3.92 20.08
N SER A 455 18.74 3.87 21.34
CA SER A 455 17.80 2.85 21.82
C SER A 455 16.35 3.17 21.42
N ALA A 456 16.09 4.43 21.12
CA ALA A 456 14.87 4.92 20.50
C ALA A 456 15.22 6.21 19.74
N ILE A 457 14.37 6.67 18.82
CA ILE A 457 14.67 7.87 18.01
C ILE A 457 15.02 9.11 18.86
N GLY A 458 14.43 9.24 20.04
CA GLY A 458 14.69 10.30 21.02
C GLY A 458 15.66 9.93 22.15
N THR A 459 16.30 8.76 22.11
CA THR A 459 17.22 8.31 23.18
C THR A 459 18.55 7.81 22.60
N ALA A 460 19.61 8.60 22.75
CA ALA A 460 20.95 8.23 22.31
C ALA A 460 21.50 7.01 23.08
N ALA A 461 22.35 6.22 22.40
CA ALA A 461 23.02 5.04 22.91
C ALA A 461 24.44 4.94 22.29
N GLY A 462 25.06 3.75 22.31
CA GLY A 462 26.40 3.55 21.74
C GLY A 462 26.45 3.86 20.24
N ASN A 463 27.39 4.71 19.80
CA ASN A 463 27.46 5.23 18.43
C ASN A 463 28.87 5.15 17.84
N CYS A 464 29.63 4.11 18.22
CA CYS A 464 30.98 3.85 17.69
C CYS A 464 31.90 5.08 17.77
N GLN A 465 31.91 5.73 18.94
CA GLN A 465 32.64 6.98 19.21
C GLN A 465 32.32 8.07 18.18
N LEU A 466 31.05 8.49 18.12
CA LEU A 466 30.56 9.49 17.15
C LEU A 466 30.84 9.11 15.69
N TRP A 467 30.69 7.82 15.39
CA TRP A 467 30.86 7.29 14.05
C TRP A 467 32.26 7.59 13.49
N SER A 468 33.28 7.53 14.34
CA SER A 468 34.67 7.78 13.92
C SER A 468 35.55 6.55 14.04
N VAL A 469 35.07 5.45 14.64
CA VAL A 469 35.91 4.31 15.01
C VAL A 469 35.20 2.99 14.75
N SER A 470 35.77 2.18 13.85
CA SER A 470 35.26 0.87 13.45
C SER A 470 35.69 -0.29 14.38
N ASP A 471 36.48 -0.05 15.42
CA ASP A 471 36.85 -1.04 16.44
C ASP A 471 36.42 -0.66 17.87
N ALA A 472 35.52 0.32 18.01
CA ALA A 472 35.01 0.84 19.29
C ALA A 472 34.08 -0.13 20.06
N GLY A 473 34.18 -1.43 19.80
CA GLY A 473 33.29 -2.45 20.34
C GLY A 473 31.97 -2.51 19.57
N THR A 474 30.91 -1.95 20.14
CA THR A 474 29.56 -2.07 19.57
C THR A 474 28.79 -0.76 19.48
N GLY A 475 27.94 -0.67 18.46
CA GLY A 475 27.01 0.43 18.22
C GLY A 475 25.56 -0.03 18.27
N ALA A 476 24.67 0.85 18.70
CA ALA A 476 23.23 0.63 18.68
C ALA A 476 22.71 0.68 17.24
N SER A 477 21.89 -0.30 16.91
CA SER A 477 21.32 -0.54 15.59
C SER A 477 19.83 -0.86 15.68
N GLY A 478 19.16 -0.77 14.53
CA GLY A 478 17.75 -1.08 14.35
C GLY A 478 17.51 -2.04 13.17
N LEU A 479 16.23 -2.30 12.90
CA LEU A 479 15.77 -3.08 11.75
C LEU A 479 14.79 -2.28 10.90
N SER A 480 15.12 -2.08 9.63
CA SER A 480 14.31 -1.29 8.70
C SER A 480 12.96 -1.91 8.33
N THR A 481 12.81 -3.22 8.56
CA THR A 481 11.57 -3.97 8.40
C THR A 481 10.66 -3.89 9.62
N SER A 482 11.07 -3.24 10.71
CA SER A 482 10.25 -3.13 11.91
C SER A 482 9.74 -1.71 12.16
N ILE A 483 8.67 -1.61 12.95
CA ILE A 483 8.19 -0.34 13.49
C ILE A 483 8.97 0.04 14.74
N GLN A 484 8.97 1.32 15.09
CA GLN A 484 9.26 1.75 16.45
C GLN A 484 8.02 1.46 17.31
N SER A 485 8.16 0.72 18.41
CA SER A 485 7.11 0.67 19.44
C SER A 485 7.71 0.39 20.82
N GLY A 486 7.01 0.82 21.87
CA GLY A 486 7.36 0.41 23.23
C GLY A 486 7.05 -1.07 23.42
N GLY A 487 8.08 -1.89 23.66
CA GLY A 487 7.91 -3.32 24.00
C GLY A 487 8.13 -4.31 22.87
N VAL A 488 8.52 -3.89 21.65
CA VAL A 488 9.04 -4.84 20.64
C VAL A 488 10.50 -5.19 20.94
N THR A 489 10.82 -6.48 20.93
CA THR A 489 12.19 -6.99 21.06
C THR A 489 13.04 -6.71 19.82
N GLN A 490 12.41 -6.42 18.68
CA GLN A 490 13.03 -6.14 17.39
C GLN A 490 12.38 -4.91 16.74
N GLY A 491 12.63 -3.70 17.24
CA GLY A 491 12.13 -2.42 16.70
C GLY A 491 13.02 -1.71 15.68
N ALA A 492 12.50 -0.62 15.10
CA ALA A 492 13.19 0.25 14.15
C ALA A 492 14.44 0.92 14.74
N PHE A 493 14.47 1.15 16.06
CA PHE A 493 15.63 1.60 16.84
C PHE A 493 15.87 0.65 18.03
N GLY A 494 17.11 0.62 18.52
CA GLY A 494 17.47 0.01 19.81
C GLY A 494 17.28 -1.48 19.96
N SER A 495 16.98 -2.19 18.88
CA SER A 495 16.71 -3.63 18.90
C SER A 495 17.96 -4.48 18.86
N LEU A 496 19.03 -3.94 18.27
CA LEU A 496 20.26 -4.66 18.01
C LEU A 496 21.45 -3.86 18.51
N THR A 497 22.49 -4.60 18.89
CA THR A 497 23.81 -4.06 19.15
C THR A 497 24.75 -4.79 18.20
N LYS A 498 25.44 -4.03 17.36
CA LYS A 498 26.26 -4.54 16.26
C LYS A 498 27.71 -4.15 16.46
N ASN A 499 28.62 -4.99 15.98
CA ASN A 499 30.04 -4.70 16.06
C ASN A 499 30.34 -3.46 15.19
N CYS A 500 31.10 -2.50 15.71
CA CYS A 500 31.46 -1.32 14.93
C CYS A 500 32.32 -1.66 13.68
N GLY A 501 32.84 -2.87 13.58
CA GLY A 501 33.55 -3.38 12.40
C GLY A 501 32.64 -3.92 11.30
N GLU A 502 31.31 -3.86 11.48
CA GLU A 502 30.32 -4.26 10.47
C GLU A 502 29.80 -3.04 9.70
N ALA A 503 29.48 -3.24 8.42
CA ALA A 503 28.87 -2.21 7.59
C ALA A 503 27.35 -2.40 7.54
N HIS A 504 26.60 -1.35 7.87
CA HIS A 504 25.14 -1.37 7.86
C HIS A 504 24.58 -0.13 7.17
N ARG A 505 23.28 -0.17 6.87
CA ARG A 505 22.55 0.95 6.27
C ARG A 505 22.28 2.04 7.30
N VAL A 506 21.74 3.17 6.85
CA VAL A 506 21.26 4.23 7.73
C VAL A 506 19.88 4.69 7.29
N TYR A 507 19.06 5.15 8.24
CA TYR A 507 17.83 5.85 7.86
C TYR A 507 18.16 7.27 7.43
N CYS A 508 17.52 7.75 6.38
CA CYS A 508 17.65 9.09 5.85
C CYS A 508 16.30 9.79 5.95
N ALA A 509 16.27 11.05 6.38
CA ALA A 509 15.03 11.81 6.46
C ALA A 509 15.27 13.30 6.20
N GLN A 510 14.22 13.98 5.73
CA GLN A 510 14.21 15.43 5.66
C GLN A 510 14.16 16.03 7.08
N PRO A 511 15.10 16.95 7.42
CA PRO A 511 15.19 17.55 8.74
C PRO A 511 14.06 18.52 9.00
#